data_AF-A0A751VY02-F1
#
_entry.id   AF-A0A751VY02-F1
#
_cell.length_a   1.000
_cell.length_b   1.000
_cell.length_c   1.000
_cell.angle_alpha   90.00
_cell.angle_beta   90.00
_cell.angle_gamma   90.00
#
_symmetry.space_group_name_H-M   'P 1'
#
loop_
_entity.id
_entity.type
_entity.pdbx_description
1 polymer ?
#
loop_
_entity_poly.entity_id
_entity_poly.type
_entity_poly.pdbx_seq_one_letter_code
_entity_poly.pdbx_strand_id
1 'polypeptide(L)'
;MCNNVALSQEEKFIKLIDKYITQHRDNTINAVFYRKLYVLFVGYHLKYYYTSKQYCNSCFHVDNIMQMFTGVVSSLKANVLTKLNNSHTMLHCLNGLVDYISANLMEVEQLYADLLAQYERKSISHSLDFIPPPMGGRKRL
;
A
#
# COMPACT_ATOMS: atom_id res chain seq x y z
N MET A 1 21.61 -21.33 11.98
CA MET A 1 20.53 -20.52 12.58
C MET A 1 19.95 -19.61 11.51
N CYS A 2 18.76 -19.90 11.00
CA CYS A 2 18.09 -19.04 10.02
C CYS A 2 17.37 -17.93 10.77
N ASN A 3 17.89 -16.70 10.70
CA ASN A 3 17.17 -15.52 11.19
C ASN A 3 15.94 -15.30 10.30
N ASN A 4 14.78 -15.76 10.73
CA ASN A 4 13.48 -15.31 10.19
C ASN A 4 13.25 -13.86 10.65
N VAL A 5 14.01 -12.92 10.09
CA VAL A 5 13.74 -11.50 10.29
C VAL A 5 12.39 -11.23 9.62
N ALA A 6 11.38 -10.96 10.44
CA ALA A 6 10.07 -10.55 9.93
C ALA A 6 10.27 -9.27 9.11
N LEU A 7 9.90 -9.33 7.82
CA LEU A 7 10.01 -8.18 6.93
C LEU A 7 9.16 -7.02 7.45
N SER A 8 9.68 -5.80 7.31
CA SER A 8 8.89 -4.59 7.58
C SER A 8 7.70 -4.50 6.61
N GLN A 9 6.73 -3.64 6.91
CA GLN A 9 5.60 -3.42 6.00
C GLN A 9 6.07 -2.79 4.68
N GLU A 10 7.07 -1.92 4.72
CA GLU A 10 7.71 -1.34 3.54
C GLU A 10 8.41 -2.42 2.70
N GLU A 11 9.18 -3.33 3.31
CA GLU A 11 9.85 -4.42 2.60
C GLU A 11 8.87 -5.41 1.97
N LYS A 12 7.75 -5.70 2.65
CA LYS A 12 6.64 -6.49 2.07
C LYS A 12 6.02 -5.77 0.89
N PHE A 13 5.86 -4.45 0.98
CA PHE A 13 5.28 -3.66 -0.08
C PHE A 13 6.18 -3.58 -1.31
N ILE A 14 7.50 -3.42 -1.12
CA ILE A 14 8.49 -3.47 -2.21
C ILE A 14 8.35 -4.77 -3.00
N LYS A 15 8.20 -5.92 -2.33
CA LYS A 15 7.98 -7.21 -3.00
C LYS A 15 6.65 -7.26 -3.76
N LEU A 16 5.62 -6.60 -3.27
CA LEU A 16 4.33 -6.50 -3.97
C LEU A 16 4.46 -5.65 -5.24
N ILE A 17 5.19 -4.52 -5.17
CA ILE A 17 5.49 -3.69 -6.33
C ILE A 17 6.32 -4.46 -7.35
N ASP A 18 7.33 -5.23 -6.93
CA ASP A 18 8.16 -6.04 -7.84
C ASP A 18 7.32 -7.09 -8.59
N LYS A 19 6.35 -7.71 -7.90
CA LYS A 19 5.38 -8.60 -8.55
C LYS A 19 4.48 -7.86 -9.53
N TYR A 20 4.01 -6.67 -9.17
CA TYR A 20 3.19 -5.83 -10.05
C TYR A 20 3.97 -5.44 -11.33
N ILE A 21 5.22 -5.00 -11.19
CA ILE A 21 6.10 -4.71 -12.34
C ILE A 21 6.27 -5.97 -13.21
N THR A 22 6.52 -7.13 -12.60
CA THR A 22 6.65 -8.40 -13.33
C THR A 22 5.40 -8.72 -14.17
N GLN A 23 4.20 -8.55 -13.59
CA GLN A 23 2.92 -8.81 -14.26
C GLN A 23 2.63 -7.84 -15.41
N HIS A 24 3.28 -6.67 -15.42
CA HIS A 24 3.11 -5.66 -16.44
C HIS A 24 4.33 -5.49 -17.34
N ARG A 25 5.30 -6.42 -17.28
CA ARG A 25 6.57 -6.33 -18.02
C ARG A 25 6.38 -6.22 -19.54
N ASP A 26 5.37 -6.89 -20.08
CA ASP A 26 5.07 -6.88 -21.52
C ASP A 26 4.11 -5.75 -21.93
N ASN A 27 3.66 -4.94 -20.98
CA ASN A 27 2.78 -3.81 -21.25
C ASN A 27 3.59 -2.50 -21.38
N THR A 28 3.08 -1.58 -22.20
CA THR A 28 3.64 -0.23 -22.28
C THR A 28 3.49 0.48 -20.94
N ILE A 29 4.61 0.90 -20.35
CA ILE A 29 4.63 1.77 -19.17
C ILE A 29 4.10 3.15 -19.59
N ASN A 30 2.92 3.50 -19.11
CA ASN A 30 2.21 4.74 -19.46
C ASN A 30 1.37 5.23 -18.27
N ALA A 31 0.57 6.29 -18.47
CA ALA A 31 -0.28 6.86 -17.43
C ALA A 31 -1.22 5.82 -16.77
N VAL A 32 -1.74 4.84 -17.52
CA VAL A 32 -2.61 3.79 -16.96
C VAL A 32 -1.85 2.88 -16.01
N PHE A 33 -0.59 2.54 -16.34
CA PHE A 33 0.28 1.79 -15.46
C PHE A 33 0.52 2.54 -14.14
N TYR A 34 0.85 3.83 -14.21
CA TYR A 34 1.12 4.64 -13.02
C TYR A 34 -0.13 4.92 -12.18
N ARG A 35 -1.29 5.11 -12.81
CA ARG A 35 -2.57 5.21 -12.12
C ARG A 35 -2.88 3.97 -11.30
N LYS A 36 -2.67 2.77 -11.87
CA LYS A 36 -2.85 1.50 -11.17
C LYS A 36 -1.80 1.29 -10.07
N LEU A 37 -0.56 1.71 -10.30
CA LEU A 37 0.48 1.68 -9.28
C LEU A 37 0.13 2.62 -8.11
N TYR A 38 -0.41 3.80 -8.37
CA TYR A 38 -0.88 4.70 -7.33
C TYR A 38 -2.04 4.09 -6.53
N VAL A 39 -3.02 3.47 -7.19
CA VAL A 39 -4.10 2.70 -6.52
C VAL A 39 -3.51 1.62 -5.60
N LEU A 40 -2.43 0.94 -6.01
CA LEU A 40 -1.74 -0.06 -5.20
C LEU A 40 -1.12 0.57 -3.93
N PHE A 41 -0.52 1.76 -4.04
CA PHE A 41 -0.02 2.53 -2.90
C PHE A 41 -1.15 2.90 -1.94
N VAL A 42 -2.26 3.44 -2.45
CA VAL A 42 -3.41 3.80 -1.61
C VAL A 42 -4.00 2.58 -0.91
N GLY A 43 -4.25 1.50 -1.64
CA GLY A 43 -4.80 0.28 -1.05
C GLY A 43 -3.91 -0.31 0.04
N TYR A 44 -2.59 -0.23 -0.14
CA TYR A 44 -1.64 -0.69 0.88
C TYR A 44 -1.60 0.24 2.09
N HIS A 45 -1.62 1.56 1.86
CA HIS A 45 -1.72 2.58 2.91
C HIS A 45 -2.93 2.38 3.80
N LEU A 46 -4.12 2.29 3.20
CA LEU A 46 -5.38 2.07 3.90
C LEU A 46 -5.37 0.78 4.72
N LYS A 47 -4.81 -0.30 4.17
CA LYS A 47 -4.82 -1.61 4.83
C LYS A 47 -3.86 -1.71 6.01
N TYR A 48 -2.67 -1.12 5.92
CA TYR A 48 -1.58 -1.38 6.87
C TYR A 48 -1.17 -0.19 7.74
N TYR A 49 -1.46 1.04 7.31
CA TYR A 49 -0.95 2.26 7.95
C TYR A 49 -2.06 3.19 8.43
N TYR A 50 -3.22 3.21 7.76
CA TYR A 50 -4.34 4.10 8.12
C TYR A 50 -4.86 3.88 9.54
N THR A 51 -5.13 2.61 9.92
CA THR A 51 -5.66 2.28 11.26
C THR A 51 -4.68 2.63 12.39
N SER A 52 -3.38 2.48 12.16
CA SER A 52 -2.33 2.86 13.12
C SER A 52 -1.94 4.34 13.05
N LYS A 53 -2.62 5.13 12.21
CA LYS A 53 -2.33 6.55 11.93
C LYS A 53 -0.89 6.80 11.46
N GLN A 54 -0.24 5.78 10.90
CA GLN A 54 1.08 5.92 10.32
C GLN A 54 0.96 6.54 8.93
N TYR A 55 1.84 7.48 8.61
CA TYR A 55 1.77 8.26 7.36
C TYR A 55 0.40 8.95 7.17
N CYS A 56 -0.19 9.51 8.23
CA CYS A 56 -1.49 10.21 8.20
C CYS A 56 -1.38 11.65 8.76
N ASN A 57 -0.23 12.29 8.56
CA ASN A 57 0.09 13.57 9.21
C ASN A 57 -0.43 14.81 8.45
N SER A 58 -0.94 14.64 7.24
CA SER A 58 -1.48 15.74 6.42
C SER A 58 -2.98 15.59 6.19
N CYS A 59 -3.66 16.73 6.04
CA CYS A 59 -5.04 16.80 5.56
C CYS A 59 -5.16 16.43 4.08
N PHE A 60 -4.08 16.54 3.31
CA PHE A 60 -4.01 16.09 1.91
C PHE A 60 -3.58 14.62 1.87
N HIS A 61 -4.36 13.81 1.17
CA HIS A 61 -4.09 12.39 1.06
C HIS A 61 -2.84 12.09 0.24
N VAL A 62 -2.56 12.90 -0.79
CA VAL A 62 -1.32 12.79 -1.57
C VAL A 62 -0.08 12.92 -0.69
N ASP A 63 -0.03 13.86 0.25
CA ASP A 63 1.12 14.04 1.15
C ASP A 63 1.35 12.80 2.03
N ASN A 64 0.26 12.17 2.49
CA ASN A 64 0.30 10.95 3.27
C ASN A 64 0.91 9.79 2.46
N ILE A 65 0.55 9.69 1.18
CA ILE A 65 1.16 8.73 0.26
C ILE A 65 2.63 9.07 -0.01
N MET A 66 2.99 10.34 -0.16
CA MET A 66 4.39 10.75 -0.37
C MET A 66 5.27 10.49 0.87
N GLN A 67 4.73 10.61 2.07
CA GLN A 67 5.40 10.19 3.31
C GLN A 67 5.63 8.67 3.32
N MET A 68 4.60 7.87 2.98
CA MET A 68 4.74 6.42 2.85
C MET A 68 5.77 6.05 1.78
N PHE A 69 5.75 6.73 0.62
CA PHE A 69 6.70 6.55 -0.47
C PHE A 69 8.14 6.77 0.01
N THR A 70 8.39 7.81 0.81
CA THR A 70 9.71 8.06 1.39
C THR A 70 10.18 6.90 2.27
N GLY A 71 9.28 6.31 3.06
CA GLY A 71 9.55 5.10 3.83
C GLY A 71 9.92 3.91 2.94
N VAL A 72 9.14 3.68 1.87
CA VAL A 72 9.39 2.61 0.88
C VAL A 72 10.76 2.77 0.22
N VAL A 73 11.09 3.97 -0.27
CA VAL A 73 12.39 4.24 -0.90
C VAL A 73 13.53 4.06 0.10
N SER A 74 13.36 4.50 1.35
CA SER A 74 14.37 4.31 2.41
C SER A 74 14.60 2.83 2.78
N SER A 75 13.62 1.96 2.50
CA SER A 75 13.71 0.51 2.71
C SER A 75 14.34 -0.24 1.52
N LEU A 76 14.61 0.41 0.38
CA LEU A 76 15.31 -0.19 -0.78
C LEU A 76 16.82 -0.30 -0.55
N LYS A 77 17.22 -1.09 0.45
CA LYS A 77 18.62 -1.40 0.75
C LYS A 77 19.15 -2.49 -0.18
N ALA A 78 20.48 -2.60 -0.30
CA ALA A 78 21.14 -3.56 -1.19
C ALA A 78 20.68 -5.03 -0.99
N ASN A 79 20.46 -5.44 0.25
CA ASN A 79 19.97 -6.77 0.61
C ASN A 79 18.51 -7.05 0.18
N VAL A 80 17.70 -6.00 -0.03
CA VAL A 80 16.34 -6.09 -0.58
C VAL A 80 16.42 -6.07 -2.11
N LEU A 81 17.16 -5.12 -2.68
CA LEU A 81 17.31 -4.95 -4.13
C LEU A 81 17.84 -6.21 -4.83
N THR A 82 18.82 -6.89 -4.23
CA THR A 82 19.39 -8.15 -4.75
C THR A 82 18.40 -9.31 -4.83
N LYS A 83 17.26 -9.21 -4.15
CA LYS A 83 16.20 -10.23 -4.14
C LYS A 83 15.01 -9.88 -5.05
N LEU A 84 15.03 -8.73 -5.72
CA LEU A 84 13.97 -8.30 -6.63
C LEU A 84 14.26 -8.81 -8.04
N ASN A 85 13.20 -9.24 -8.74
CA ASN A 85 13.33 -9.66 -10.14
C ASN A 85 13.56 -8.45 -11.06
N ASN A 86 13.07 -7.28 -10.68
CA ASN A 86 13.09 -6.07 -11.50
C ASN A 86 13.81 -4.91 -10.79
N SER A 87 14.92 -5.18 -10.10
CA SER A 87 15.66 -4.19 -9.30
C SER A 87 15.98 -2.89 -10.06
N HIS A 88 16.41 -3.00 -11.32
CA HIS A 88 16.70 -1.83 -12.18
C HIS A 88 15.43 -1.06 -12.57
N THR A 89 14.34 -1.77 -12.86
CA THR A 89 13.06 -1.16 -13.27
C THR A 89 12.30 -0.57 -12.08
N MET A 90 12.51 -1.10 -10.86
CA MET A 90 11.86 -0.64 -9.63
C MET A 90 12.06 0.86 -9.42
N LEU A 91 13.30 1.34 -9.46
CA LEU A 91 13.60 2.76 -9.26
C LEU A 91 13.00 3.63 -10.38
N HIS A 92 13.05 3.15 -11.62
CA HIS A 92 12.43 3.85 -12.75
C HIS A 92 10.91 3.97 -12.58
N CYS A 93 10.23 2.91 -12.17
CA CYS A 93 8.79 2.94 -11.89
C CYS A 93 8.44 3.83 -10.70
N LEU A 94 9.26 3.84 -9.64
CA LEU A 94 9.02 4.72 -8.49
C LEU A 94 9.19 6.20 -8.86
N ASN A 95 10.20 6.54 -9.65
CA ASN A 95 10.36 7.92 -10.13
C ASN A 95 9.20 8.33 -11.06
N GLY A 96 8.84 7.49 -12.02
CA GLY A 96 7.71 7.79 -12.90
C GLY A 96 6.37 7.86 -12.17
N LEU A 97 6.22 7.20 -11.02
CA LEU A 97 5.06 7.37 -10.15
C LEU A 97 5.03 8.78 -9.54
N VAL A 98 6.17 9.32 -9.10
CA VAL A 98 6.26 10.70 -8.61
C VAL A 98 5.87 11.68 -9.72
N ASP A 99 6.41 11.50 -10.93
CA ASP A 99 6.08 12.34 -12.08
C ASP A 99 4.57 12.29 -12.39
N TYR A 100 3.97 11.10 -12.35
CA TYR A 100 2.53 10.93 -12.55
C TYR A 100 1.71 11.64 -11.46
N ILE A 101 2.07 11.50 -10.19
CA ILE A 101 1.38 12.17 -9.08
C ILE A 101 1.46 13.69 -9.24
N SER A 102 2.65 14.21 -9.50
CA SER A 102 2.87 15.65 -9.67
C SER A 102 2.10 16.23 -10.85
N ALA A 103 1.96 15.48 -11.95
CA ALA A 103 1.21 15.91 -13.12
C ALA A 103 -0.33 15.80 -12.94
N ASN A 104 -0.82 15.01 -11.99
CA ASN A 104 -2.25 14.65 -11.88
C ASN A 104 -2.84 14.86 -10.47
N LEU A 105 -2.33 15.83 -9.70
CA LEU A 105 -2.65 16.03 -8.27
C LEU A 105 -4.14 15.93 -7.92
N MET A 106 -5.02 16.60 -8.67
CA MET A 106 -6.47 16.54 -8.41
C MET A 106 -7.06 15.14 -8.62
N GLU A 107 -6.62 14.44 -9.66
CA GLU A 107 -7.09 13.07 -9.95
C GLU A 107 -6.67 12.12 -8.83
N VAL A 108 -5.41 12.18 -8.42
CA VAL A 108 -4.86 11.26 -7.41
C VAL A 108 -5.41 11.52 -6.02
N GLU A 109 -5.72 12.77 -5.68
CA GLU A 109 -6.39 13.13 -4.42
C GLU A 109 -7.82 12.57 -4.39
N GLN A 110 -8.59 12.78 -5.47
CA GLN A 110 -9.94 12.24 -5.60
C GLN A 110 -9.95 10.70 -5.55
N LEU A 111 -9.01 10.07 -6.25
CA LEU A 111 -8.90 8.62 -6.29
C LEU A 111 -8.61 8.04 -4.91
N TYR A 112 -7.81 8.72 -4.10
CA TYR A 112 -7.62 8.32 -2.71
C TYR A 112 -8.92 8.43 -1.92
N ALA A 113 -9.60 9.59 -1.98
CA ALA A 113 -10.83 9.83 -1.25
C ALA A 113 -11.91 8.78 -1.56
N ASP A 114 -12.06 8.42 -2.83
CA ASP A 114 -13.00 7.38 -3.28
C ASP A 114 -12.64 6.00 -2.71
N LEU A 115 -11.35 5.66 -2.68
CA LEU A 115 -10.87 4.39 -2.10
C LEU A 115 -11.03 4.36 -0.59
N LEU A 116 -10.81 5.48 0.09
CA LEU A 116 -11.02 5.62 1.52
C LEU A 116 -12.50 5.40 1.88
N ALA A 117 -13.41 6.07 1.19
CA ALA A 117 -14.85 5.89 1.40
C ALA A 117 -15.29 4.43 1.19
N GLN A 118 -14.75 3.76 0.17
CA GLN A 118 -15.00 2.33 -0.06
C GLN A 118 -14.43 1.45 1.05
N TYR A 119 -13.23 1.76 1.53
CA TYR A 119 -12.57 1.02 2.61
C TYR A 119 -13.36 1.14 3.92
N GLU A 120 -13.75 2.34 4.30
CA GLU A 120 -14.52 2.61 5.53
C GLU A 120 -15.90 1.95 5.48
N ARG A 121 -16.59 2.03 4.32
CA ARG A 121 -17.87 1.34 4.14
C ARG A 121 -17.75 -0.18 4.34
N LYS A 122 -16.69 -0.80 3.81
CA LYS A 122 -16.42 -2.24 4.00
C LYS A 122 -16.06 -2.58 5.45
N SER A 123 -15.32 -1.70 6.13
CA SER A 123 -15.01 -1.87 7.55
C SER A 123 -16.27 -1.85 8.40
N ILE A 124 -17.23 -0.96 8.10
CA ILE A 124 -18.51 -0.89 8.81
C ILE A 124 -19.34 -2.16 8.55
N SER A 125 -19.47 -2.61 7.29
CA SER A 125 -20.23 -3.83 7.00
C SER A 125 -19.68 -5.04 7.76
N HIS A 126 -18.35 -5.22 7.78
CA HIS A 126 -17.73 -6.30 8.55
C HIS A 126 -17.95 -6.18 10.07
N SER A 127 -18.08 -4.96 10.61
CA SER A 127 -18.40 -4.77 12.02
C SER A 127 -19.84 -5.11 12.38
N LEU A 128 -20.78 -4.96 11.43
CA LEU A 128 -22.19 -5.28 11.61
C LEU A 128 -22.49 -6.78 11.45
N ASP A 129 -21.68 -7.49 10.66
CA ASP A 129 -21.73 -8.96 10.53
C ASP A 129 -21.17 -9.70 11.76
N PHE A 130 -20.71 -8.96 12.78
CA PHE A 130 -20.29 -9.54 14.05
C PHE A 130 -21.50 -10.12 14.80
N ILE A 131 -21.71 -11.42 14.68
CA ILE A 131 -22.58 -12.18 15.58
C ILE A 131 -21.80 -12.39 16.88
N PRO A 132 -22.20 -11.78 18.01
CA PRO A 132 -21.53 -12.03 19.28
C PRO A 132 -21.62 -13.53 19.60
N PRO A 133 -20.54 -14.15 20.13
CA PRO A 133 -20.61 -15.54 20.55
C PRO A 133 -21.77 -15.70 21.54
N PRO A 134 -22.54 -16.80 21.47
CA PRO A 134 -23.65 -17.01 22.37
C PRO A 134 -23.12 -16.92 23.80
N MET A 135 -23.63 -15.96 24.57
CA MET A 135 -23.37 -15.87 26.00
C MET A 135 -24.02 -17.08 26.68
N GLY A 136 -23.33 -18.21 26.71
CA GLY A 136 -23.89 -19.47 27.16
C GLY A 136 -22.86 -20.35 27.82
N GLY A 137 -22.94 -20.46 29.15
CA GLY A 137 -22.38 -21.59 29.88
C GLY A 137 -21.71 -21.25 31.21
N ARG A 138 -22.45 -20.76 32.20
CA ARG A 138 -22.06 -20.96 33.61
C ARG A 138 -21.96 -22.47 33.83
N LYS A 139 -20.74 -23.02 33.84
CA LYS A 139 -20.50 -24.36 34.40
C LYS A 139 -20.80 -24.28 35.90
N ARG A 140 -21.90 -24.92 36.31
CA ARG A 140 -22.15 -25.20 37.73
C ARG A 140 -21.09 -26.21 38.18
N LEU A 141 -20.32 -25.84 39.20
CA LEU A 141 -19.44 -26.72 39.98
C LEU A 141 -20.29 -27.65 40.85
#